data_AF-A0A0G1NEN0-F1
#
_entry.id   AF-A0A0G1NEN0-F1
#
_cell.length_a   1.000
_cell.length_b   1.000
_cell.length_c   1.000
_cell.angle_alpha   90.00
_cell.angle_beta   90.00
_cell.angle_gamma   90.00
#
_symmetry.space_group_name_H-M   'P 1'
#
loop_
_entity.id
_entity.type
_entity.pdbx_description
1 polymer ?
#
loop_
_entity_poly.entity_id
_entity_poly.type
_entity_poly.pdbx_seq_one_letter_code
_entity_poly.pdbx_strand_id
1 'polypeptide(L)'
;MMFRNERTLYKRKNNAPGHEGEQIVSIHHEGIPRTIYDDRTWWSDAWDPMDYGVEYDFSCPFFEQYDKLYRTIPLINLSVTNMSNCSYCNV
;
A
#
# COMPACT_ATOMS: atom_id res chain seq x y z
N MET A 1 -0.93 2.09 -19.13
CA MET A 1 -0.56 2.82 -17.89
C MET A 1 -1.82 3.40 -17.26
N MET A 2 -2.48 2.62 -16.39
CA MET A 2 -3.68 3.03 -15.65
C MET A 2 -3.66 2.41 -14.24
N PHE A 3 -2.46 2.23 -13.68
CA PHE A 3 -2.24 1.53 -12.40
C PHE A 3 -2.30 2.48 -11.20
N ARG A 4 -2.20 3.78 -11.42
CA ARG A 4 -2.21 4.82 -10.39
C ARG A 4 -3.42 5.71 -10.56
N ASN A 5 -4.20 5.85 -9.50
CA ASN A 5 -5.33 6.76 -9.47
C ASN A 5 -4.84 8.15 -9.02
N GLU A 6 -4.80 9.10 -9.95
CA GLU A 6 -4.35 10.47 -9.70
C GLU A 6 -5.51 11.46 -9.55
N ARG A 7 -6.75 11.00 -9.68
CA ARG A 7 -7.93 11.88 -9.83
C ARG A 7 -8.84 11.86 -8.62
N THR A 8 -9.02 10.70 -8.00
CA THR A 8 -9.98 10.54 -6.90
C THR A 8 -9.29 10.06 -5.65
N LEU A 9 -9.51 10.77 -4.55
CA LEU A 9 -9.05 10.37 -3.22
C LEU A 9 -10.23 9.80 -2.43
N TYR A 10 -9.99 8.70 -1.73
CA TYR A 10 -10.96 7.99 -0.91
C TYR A 10 -10.54 8.06 0.55
N LYS A 11 -11.54 8.04 1.46
CA LYS A 11 -11.29 7.76 2.86
C LYS A 11 -11.38 6.26 3.07
N ARG A 12 -10.41 5.68 3.76
CA ARG A 12 -10.41 4.25 4.12
C ARG A 12 -9.72 4.05 5.47
N LYS A 13 -9.94 2.88 6.07
CA LYS A 13 -9.24 2.48 7.29
C LYS A 13 -7.76 2.21 6.99
N ASN A 14 -6.89 2.61 7.92
CA ASN A 14 -5.49 2.24 7.93
C ASN A 14 -5.35 0.74 8.27
N ASN A 15 -4.54 0.02 7.50
CA ASN A 15 -4.23 -1.39 7.77
C ASN A 15 -2.86 -1.57 8.44
N ALA A 16 -2.14 -0.49 8.73
CA ALA A 16 -0.88 -0.51 9.44
C ALA A 16 -1.03 -1.10 10.86
N PRO A 17 -0.06 -1.92 11.31
CA PRO A 17 -0.08 -2.44 12.68
C PRO A 17 -0.03 -1.28 13.69
N GLY A 18 -0.91 -1.31 14.70
CA GLY A 18 -0.97 -0.28 15.74
C GLY A 18 -1.80 0.98 15.40
N HIS A 19 -2.30 1.09 14.16
CA HIS A 19 -3.16 2.19 13.70
C HIS A 19 -4.61 1.74 13.42
N GLU A 20 -5.05 0.68 14.10
CA GLU A 20 -6.38 0.12 13.94
C GLU A 20 -7.47 1.16 14.27
N GLY A 21 -8.33 1.45 13.29
CA GLY A 21 -9.43 2.41 13.44
C GLY A 21 -9.13 3.82 12.95
N GLU A 22 -7.88 4.14 12.61
CA GLU A 22 -7.55 5.42 11.98
C GLU A 22 -8.05 5.48 10.54
N GLN A 23 -8.60 6.64 10.16
CA GLN A 23 -9.06 6.92 8.81
C GLN A 23 -7.99 7.71 8.06
N ILE A 24 -7.60 7.19 6.90
CA ILE A 24 -6.57 7.78 6.05
C ILE A 24 -7.15 8.15 4.69
N VAL A 25 -6.56 9.17 4.07
CA VAL A 25 -6.83 9.52 2.67
C VAL A 25 -5.95 8.64 1.80
N SER A 26 -6.53 8.02 0.76
CA SER A 26 -5.80 7.15 -0.15
C SER A 26 -6.28 7.26 -1.59
N ILE A 27 -5.39 6.99 -2.54
CA ILE A 27 -5.73 6.78 -3.95
C ILE A 27 -6.48 5.47 -4.20
N HIS A 28 -6.47 4.55 -3.22
CA HIS A 28 -7.08 3.23 -3.32
C HIS A 28 -8.48 3.22 -2.72
N HIS A 29 -9.45 2.74 -3.50
CA HIS A 29 -10.83 2.57 -3.07
C HIS A 29 -10.95 1.52 -1.94
N GLU A 30 -11.89 1.70 -1.01
CA GLU A 30 -12.09 0.80 0.15
C GLU A 30 -12.49 -0.63 -0.26
N GLY A 31 -13.20 -0.77 -1.38
CA GLY A 31 -13.60 -2.08 -1.92
C GLY A 31 -12.46 -2.91 -2.51
N ILE A 32 -11.22 -2.40 -2.53
CA ILE A 32 -10.05 -3.17 -3.00
C ILE A 32 -9.48 -3.94 -1.80
N PRO A 33 -9.46 -5.29 -1.83
CA PRO A 33 -8.94 -6.12 -0.75
C PRO A 33 -7.41 -6.12 -0.75
N ARG A 34 -6.82 -4.97 -0.44
CA ARG A 34 -5.38 -4.76 -0.31
C ARG A 34 -5.08 -4.08 1.01
N THR A 35 -3.97 -4.50 1.60
CA THR A 35 -3.36 -3.86 2.77
C THR A 35 -2.79 -2.51 2.35
N ILE A 36 -3.30 -1.41 2.92
CA ILE A 36 -2.81 -0.06 2.65
C ILE A 36 -2.29 0.56 3.93
N TYR A 37 -1.06 1.06 3.87
CA TYR A 37 -0.43 1.79 4.97
C TYR A 37 -0.46 3.29 4.69
N ASP A 38 -0.52 4.08 5.75
CA ASP A 38 -0.29 5.52 5.68
C ASP A 38 1.17 5.84 5.38
N ASP A 39 1.43 7.08 4.97
CA ASP A 39 2.77 7.54 4.62
C ASP A 39 3.75 7.46 5.80
N ARG A 40 3.28 7.66 7.04
CA ARG A 40 4.17 7.62 8.22
C ARG A 40 4.60 6.21 8.53
N THR A 41 3.66 5.26 8.57
CA THR A 41 4.01 3.84 8.74
C THR A 41 4.88 3.36 7.59
N TRP A 42 4.53 3.73 6.35
CA TRP A 42 5.26 3.31 5.15
C TRP A 42 6.75 3.69 5.19
N TRP A 43 7.05 4.92 5.62
CA TRP A 43 8.42 5.43 5.74
C TRP A 43 9.07 5.16 7.11
N SER A 44 8.39 4.45 8.01
CA SER A 44 8.94 4.08 9.32
C SER A 44 9.50 2.66 9.33
N ASP A 45 10.18 2.31 10.41
CA ASP A 45 10.67 0.95 10.69
C ASP A 45 9.56 0.01 11.22
N ALA A 46 8.28 0.39 11.10
CA ALA A 46 7.15 -0.41 11.60
C ALA A 46 6.84 -1.66 10.74
N TRP A 47 7.46 -1.77 9.57
CA TRP A 47 7.32 -2.92 8.67
C TRP A 47 8.59 -3.11 7.84
N ASP A 48 8.89 -4.33 7.41
CA ASP A 48 10.03 -4.64 6.55
C ASP A 48 9.54 -5.25 5.22
N PRO A 49 9.90 -4.70 4.05
CA PRO A 49 9.57 -5.31 2.76
C PRO A 49 10.14 -6.73 2.58
N MET A 50 11.23 -7.08 3.28
CA MET A 50 11.83 -8.41 3.21
C MET A 50 10.99 -9.50 3.90
N ASP A 51 10.11 -9.13 4.83
CA ASP A 51 9.19 -10.09 5.47
C ASP A 51 8.17 -10.69 4.48
N TYR A 52 7.97 -10.02 3.33
CA TYR A 52 7.08 -10.46 2.26
C TYR A 52 7.80 -11.26 1.16
N GLY A 53 9.09 -11.55 1.34
CA GLY A 53 9.86 -12.37 0.41
C GLY A 53 9.29 -13.78 0.28
N VAL A 54 9.21 -14.28 -0.95
CA VAL A 54 8.76 -15.65 -1.25
C VAL A 54 9.79 -16.31 -2.16
N GLU A 55 10.09 -17.59 -1.90
CA GLU A 55 10.96 -18.39 -2.76
C GLU A 55 10.33 -18.61 -4.13
N TYR A 56 11.14 -18.55 -5.19
CA TYR A 56 10.66 -18.71 -6.56
C TYR A 56 10.45 -20.19 -6.90
N ASP A 57 9.25 -20.55 -7.35
CA ASP A 57 8.91 -21.89 -7.82
C ASP A 57 9.01 -21.98 -9.36
N PHE A 58 9.97 -22.75 -9.86
CA PHE A 58 10.15 -22.94 -11.31
C PHE A 58 9.03 -23.75 -11.98
N SER A 59 8.16 -24.39 -11.19
CA SER A 59 7.00 -25.16 -11.67
C SER A 59 5.82 -24.26 -12.05
N CYS A 60 5.78 -23.01 -11.58
CA CYS A 60 4.71 -22.06 -11.83
C CYS A 60 5.15 -20.93 -12.78
N PRO A 61 4.25 -20.40 -13.63
CA PRO A 61 4.56 -19.22 -14.43
C PRO A 61 4.89 -17.98 -13.58
N PHE A 62 5.86 -17.18 -14.03
CA PHE A 62 6.32 -15.98 -13.33
C PHE A 62 5.19 -15.01 -12.95
N PHE A 63 4.28 -14.70 -13.88
CA PHE A 63 3.23 -13.70 -13.64
C PHE A 63 2.20 -14.13 -12.59
N GLU A 64 1.96 -15.44 -12.41
CA GLU A 64 1.07 -15.92 -11.34
C GLU A 64 1.71 -15.76 -9.97
N GLN A 65 3.00 -16.06 -9.86
CA GLN A 65 3.77 -15.88 -8.63
C GLN A 65 3.91 -14.38 -8.30
N TYR A 66 4.16 -13.56 -9.31
CA TYR A 66 4.21 -12.10 -9.16
C TYR A 66 2.86 -11.52 -8.74
N ASP A 67 1.73 -11.93 -9.33
CA ASP A 67 0.41 -11.44 -8.92
C ASP A 67 0.09 -11.80 -7.47
N LYS A 68 0.44 -13.02 -7.03
CA LYS A 68 0.32 -13.44 -5.63
C LYS A 68 1.16 -12.54 -4.72
N LEU A 69 2.44 -12.38 -5.02
CA LEU A 69 3.35 -11.53 -4.24
C LEU A 69 2.82 -10.09 -4.18
N TYR A 70 2.45 -9.52 -5.33
CA TYR A 70 1.95 -8.16 -5.45
C TYR A 70 0.62 -7.91 -4.72
N ARG A 71 -0.18 -8.95 -4.45
CA ARG A 71 -1.40 -8.84 -3.62
C ARG A 71 -1.12 -8.92 -2.13
N THR A 72 -0.04 -9.60 -1.74
CA THR A 72 0.35 -9.76 -0.33
C THR A 72 1.08 -8.54 0.21
N ILE A 73 1.93 -7.92 -0.61
CA ILE A 73 2.72 -6.74 -0.20
C ILE A 73 1.77 -5.54 0.05
N PRO A 74 1.96 -4.81 1.16
CA PRO A 74 1.21 -3.58 1.42
C PRO A 74 1.50 -2.50 0.37
N LEU A 75 0.54 -1.60 0.13
CA LEU A 75 0.77 -0.42 -0.71
C LEU A 75 0.67 0.86 0.12
N ILE A 76 1.40 1.89 -0.31
CA ILE A 76 1.29 3.23 0.29
C ILE A 76 -0.05 3.88 -0.10
N ASN A 77 -0.64 4.63 0.83
CA ASN A 77 -1.91 5.31 0.61
C ASN A 77 -1.85 6.42 -0.44
N LEU A 78 -0.76 7.19 -0.46
CA LEU A 78 -0.54 8.39 -1.27
C LEU A 78 0.88 8.38 -1.84
N SER A 79 1.05 8.95 -3.03
CA SER A 79 2.36 9.11 -3.69
C SER A 79 3.01 10.40 -3.19
N VAL A 80 3.49 10.40 -1.95
CA VAL A 80 4.12 11.55 -1.30
C VAL A 80 5.33 11.15 -0.45
N THR A 81 6.26 12.09 -0.30
CA THR A 81 7.45 11.95 0.54
C THR A 81 7.69 13.27 1.27
N ASN A 82 8.10 13.23 2.54
CA ASN A 82 8.44 14.41 3.36
C ASN A 82 7.33 15.45 3.51
N MET A 83 6.07 15.01 3.51
CA MET A 83 4.94 15.89 3.75
C MET A 83 4.84 16.22 5.25
N SER A 84 4.75 17.51 5.56
CA SER A 84 4.59 18.00 6.93
C SER A 84 3.23 18.67 7.08
N ASN A 85 2.41 18.17 8.00
CA ASN A 85 1.09 18.72 8.35
C ASN A 85 0.06 18.83 7.20
N CYS A 86 0.18 18.08 6.10
CA CYS A 86 -0.77 18.17 4.97
C CYS A 86 -1.20 16.81 4.36
N SER A 87 -2.23 16.19 4.91
CA SER A 87 -2.75 14.88 4.46
C SER A 87 -3.50 14.86 3.12
N TYR A 88 -3.49 15.96 2.34
CA TYR A 88 -4.26 16.09 1.09
C TYR A 88 -3.38 16.25 -0.16
N CYS A 89 -2.05 16.15 -0.01
CA CYS A 89 -1.13 16.15 -1.14
C CYS A 89 -1.03 14.75 -1.78
N ASN A 90 -0.97 14.69 -3.10
CA ASN A 90 -0.71 13.48 -3.89
C ASN A 90 -0.07 13.91 -5.22
N VAL A 91 1.03 13.25 -5.61
CA VAL A 91 1.79 13.55 -6.84
C VAL A 91 1.72 12.40 -7.84
#